data_AF-A0A2S8AFA3-F1
#
_entry.id   AF-A0A2S8AFA3-F1
#
_cell.length_a   1.000
_cell.length_b   1.000
_cell.length_c   1.000
_cell.angle_alpha   90.00
_cell.angle_beta   90.00
_cell.angle_gamma   90.00
#
_symmetry.space_group_name_H-M   'P 1'
#
loop_
_entity.id
_entity.type
_entity.pdbx_description
1 polymer ?
#
loop_
_entity_poly.entity_id
_entity_poly.type
_entity_poly.pdbx_seq_one_letter_code
_entity_poly.pdbx_strand_id
1 'polypeptide(L)'
;MVKMSKVFKIIAILIISTKIYSCQYYYVPGFDLNNFKNTPLESLSKAVKNQDEEKIKELVKQGNLDLEYYDPEYGNTILMNAVANNLPRSVETLLKLGANPNQLSNLEKGSPTTPLLVAC
;
A
#
# COMPACT_ATOMS: atom_id res chain seq x y z
N MET A 1 31.91 30.44 31.21
CA MET A 1 31.25 31.06 30.03
C MET A 1 31.35 30.12 28.84
N VAL A 2 30.26 29.43 28.49
CA VAL A 2 30.22 28.56 27.30
C VAL A 2 30.15 29.45 26.06
N LYS A 3 31.05 29.21 25.09
CA LYS A 3 31.16 30.00 23.85
C LYS A 3 29.85 29.87 23.06
N MET A 4 29.19 30.98 22.73
CA MET A 4 27.89 31.02 22.02
C MET A 4 27.86 30.18 20.73
N SER A 5 29.01 30.01 20.05
CA SER A 5 29.13 29.15 18.87
C SER A 5 29.01 27.64 19.17
N LYS A 6 29.38 27.20 20.38
CA LYS A 6 29.18 25.80 20.82
C LYS A 6 27.71 25.54 21.11
N VAL A 7 27.01 26.52 21.70
CA VAL A 7 25.56 26.45 21.95
C VAL A 7 24.79 26.37 20.63
N PHE A 8 25.16 27.18 19.62
CA PHE A 8 24.53 27.15 18.30
C PHE A 8 24.74 25.81 17.56
N LYS A 9 25.94 25.21 17.67
CA LYS A 9 26.22 23.88 17.11
C LYS A 9 25.42 22.78 17.82
N ILE A 10 25.29 22.84 19.14
CA ILE A 10 24.50 21.87 19.93
C ILE A 10 23.02 21.97 19.56
N ILE A 11 22.48 23.19 19.42
CA ILE A 11 21.11 23.42 18.98
C ILE A 11 20.88 22.89 17.56
N ALA A 12 21.82 23.13 16.63
CA ALA A 12 21.73 22.61 15.27
C ALA A 12 21.74 21.07 15.22
N ILE A 13 22.53 20.40 16.08
CA ILE A 13 22.57 18.93 16.18
C ILE A 13 21.25 18.36 16.73
N LEU A 14 20.63 19.04 17.70
CA LEU A 14 19.34 18.62 18.29
C LEU A 14 18.14 18.80 17.34
N ILE A 15 18.20 19.77 16.42
CA ILE A 15 17.15 19.99 15.41
C ILE A 15 17.21 18.94 14.28
N ILE A 16 18.39 18.36 14.03
CA ILE A 16 18.56 17.29 13.02
C ILE A 16 18.02 15.95 13.54
N SER A 17 18.04 15.72 14.86
CA SER A 17 17.53 14.47 15.46
C SER A 17 16.00 14.36 15.56
N THR A 18 15.23 15.42 15.30
CA THR A 18 13.76 15.40 15.42
C THR A 18 13.02 15.13 14.10
N LYS A 19 13.73 14.74 13.04
CA LYS A 19 13.13 14.44 11.73
C LYS A 19 13.44 13.04 11.21
N ILE A 20 13.18 11.99 11.98
CA ILE A 20 12.96 10.63 11.44
C ILE A 20 12.27 9.76 12.50
N TYR A 21 11.00 10.06 12.79
CA TYR A 21 10.05 8.98 13.06
C TYR A 21 9.36 8.72 11.72
N SER A 22 10.12 8.10 10.82
CA SER A 22 9.64 7.55 9.55
C SER A 22 8.47 6.61 9.85
N CYS A 23 7.48 6.57 8.93
CA CYS A 23 6.33 5.67 8.93
C CYS A 23 6.72 4.33 9.55
N GLN A 24 6.23 4.09 10.76
CA GLN A 24 6.55 2.87 11.49
C GLN A 24 5.83 1.76 10.74
N TYR A 25 6.57 1.00 9.94
CA TYR A 25 6.09 -0.16 9.19
C TYR A 25 5.58 -1.20 10.19
N TYR A 26 4.33 -1.05 10.60
CA TYR A 26 3.61 -2.07 11.34
C TYR A 26 3.11 -3.10 10.33
N TYR A 27 3.50 -4.35 10.51
CA TYR A 27 2.87 -5.46 9.83
C TYR A 27 1.38 -5.46 10.18
N VAL A 28 0.54 -5.06 9.23
CA VAL A 28 -0.91 -5.13 9.35
C VAL A 28 -1.36 -6.36 8.56
N PRO A 29 -1.87 -7.42 9.22
CA PRO A 29 -2.32 -8.64 8.54
C PRO A 29 -3.33 -8.37 7.41
N GLY A 30 -4.05 -7.26 7.51
CA GLY A 30 -5.06 -6.87 6.53
C GLY A 30 -4.56 -6.62 5.11
N PHE A 31 -3.28 -6.31 4.93
CA PHE A 31 -2.72 -6.03 3.61
C PHE A 31 -1.84 -7.15 3.06
N ASP A 32 -2.03 -8.41 3.48
CA ASP A 32 -1.35 -9.54 2.83
C ASP A 32 -2.07 -9.93 1.53
N LEU A 33 -1.35 -9.88 0.40
CA LEU A 33 -1.83 -10.34 -0.91
C LEU A 33 -2.22 -11.83 -0.94
N ASN A 34 -1.77 -12.62 0.05
CA ASN A 34 -2.22 -14.00 0.23
C ASN A 34 -3.71 -14.09 0.65
N ASN A 35 -4.33 -13.01 1.12
CA ASN A 35 -5.75 -12.97 1.49
C ASN A 35 -6.67 -13.19 0.27
N PHE A 36 -6.14 -13.06 -0.95
CA PHE A 36 -6.84 -13.41 -2.19
C PHE A 36 -6.71 -14.89 -2.59
N LYS A 37 -6.09 -15.76 -1.77
CA LYS A 37 -6.00 -17.19 -2.06
C LYS A 37 -7.40 -17.82 -2.14
N ASN A 38 -7.62 -18.69 -3.13
CA ASN A 38 -8.91 -19.29 -3.45
C ASN A 38 -10.01 -18.27 -3.83
N THR A 39 -9.62 -17.09 -4.32
CA THR A 39 -10.55 -16.07 -4.84
C THR A 39 -10.34 -15.88 -6.35
N PRO A 40 -11.26 -15.22 -7.07
CA PRO A 40 -11.06 -14.86 -8.48
C PRO A 40 -9.78 -14.07 -8.74
N LEU A 41 -9.26 -13.34 -7.75
CA LEU A 41 -8.05 -12.54 -7.88
C LEU A 41 -6.76 -13.28 -7.47
N GLU A 42 -6.77 -14.58 -7.15
CA GLU A 42 -5.57 -15.29 -6.67
C GLU A 42 -4.37 -15.18 -7.63
N SER A 43 -4.59 -15.40 -8.93
CA SER A 43 -3.52 -15.30 -9.93
C SER A 43 -3.04 -13.85 -10.08
N LEU A 44 -3.96 -12.90 -9.97
CA LEU A 44 -3.63 -11.47 -10.05
C LEU A 44 -2.83 -11.03 -8.81
N SER A 45 -3.19 -11.48 -7.61
CA SER A 45 -2.49 -11.10 -6.37
C SER A 45 -1.04 -11.58 -6.37
N LYS A 46 -0.77 -12.76 -6.93
CA LYS A 46 0.60 -13.27 -7.14
C LYS A 46 1.39 -12.40 -8.12
N ALA A 47 0.79 -11.99 -9.25
CA ALA A 47 1.43 -11.10 -10.21
C ALA A 47 1.71 -9.71 -9.61
N VAL A 48 0.75 -9.17 -8.86
CA VAL A 48 0.88 -7.90 -8.11
C VAL A 48 2.01 -7.98 -7.10
N LYS A 49 2.09 -9.05 -6.29
CA LYS A 49 3.16 -9.28 -5.33
C LYS A 49 4.55 -9.30 -5.96
N ASN A 50 4.64 -9.86 -7.16
CA ASN A 50 5.88 -9.97 -7.93
C ASN A 50 6.23 -8.70 -8.73
N GLN A 51 5.35 -7.68 -8.74
CA GLN A 51 5.46 -6.51 -9.62
C GLN A 51 5.62 -6.87 -11.11
N ASP A 52 4.94 -7.93 -11.53
CA ASP A 52 4.93 -8.40 -12.91
C ASP A 52 3.85 -7.66 -13.72
N GLU A 53 4.20 -6.47 -14.21
CA GLU A 53 3.28 -5.59 -14.93
C GLU A 53 2.66 -6.25 -16.17
N GLU A 54 3.44 -7.03 -16.91
CA GLU A 54 2.96 -7.69 -18.12
C GLU A 54 1.94 -8.77 -17.76
N LYS A 55 2.20 -9.55 -16.70
CA LYS A 55 1.24 -10.55 -16.24
C LYS A 55 -0.02 -9.91 -15.65
N ILE A 56 0.09 -8.79 -14.94
CA ILE A 56 -1.06 -8.01 -14.46
C ILE A 56 -1.93 -7.57 -15.65
N LYS A 57 -1.32 -6.95 -16.68
CA LYS A 57 -2.03 -6.50 -17.88
C LYS A 57 -2.68 -7.66 -18.63
N GLU A 58 -1.99 -8.79 -18.75
CA GLU A 58 -2.51 -10.01 -19.38
C GLU A 58 -3.75 -10.52 -18.65
N LEU A 59 -3.64 -10.72 -17.33
CA LEU A 59 -4.72 -11.29 -16.51
C LEU A 59 -5.97 -10.41 -16.49
N VAL A 60 -5.82 -9.09 -16.38
CA VAL A 60 -6.95 -8.15 -16.35
C VAL A 60 -7.63 -8.01 -17.72
N LYS A 61 -6.89 -8.16 -18.83
CA LYS A 61 -7.47 -8.11 -20.17
C LYS A 61 -8.17 -9.40 -20.58
N GLN A 62 -7.68 -10.55 -20.11
CA GLN A 62 -8.21 -11.86 -20.49
C GLN A 62 -9.32 -12.35 -19.56
N GLY A 63 -9.16 -12.13 -18.25
CA GLY A 63 -10.18 -12.42 -17.26
C GLY A 63 -11.01 -11.16 -17.05
N ASN A 64 -12.33 -11.26 -17.14
CA ASN A 64 -13.24 -10.22 -16.70
C ASN A 64 -13.15 -10.07 -15.17
N LEU A 65 -12.00 -9.60 -14.67
CA LEU A 65 -11.66 -9.48 -13.26
C LEU A 65 -12.21 -8.17 -12.72
N ASP A 66 -12.89 -8.25 -11.58
CA ASP A 66 -13.31 -7.08 -10.82
C ASP A 66 -12.13 -6.62 -9.94
N LEU A 67 -11.53 -5.46 -10.27
CA LEU A 67 -10.43 -4.88 -9.49
C LEU A 67 -10.87 -4.32 -8.14
N GLU A 68 -12.18 -4.15 -7.93
CA GLU A 68 -12.79 -3.75 -6.67
C GLU A 68 -13.26 -4.95 -5.84
N TYR A 69 -12.95 -6.17 -6.28
CA TYR A 69 -13.14 -7.37 -5.47
C TYR A 69 -12.35 -7.25 -4.16
N TYR A 70 -13.05 -7.41 -3.05
CA TYR A 70 -12.47 -7.36 -1.71
C TYR A 70 -11.85 -8.70 -1.32
N ASP A 71 -10.70 -8.66 -0.66
CA ASP A 71 -10.23 -9.84 0.06
C ASP A 71 -11.27 -10.28 1.11
N PRO A 72 -11.58 -11.58 1.24
CA PRO A 72 -12.67 -12.04 2.12
C PRO A 72 -12.41 -11.83 3.62
N GLU A 73 -11.15 -11.70 4.03
CA GLU A 73 -10.77 -11.69 5.43
C GLU A 73 -10.90 -10.28 6.02
N TYR A 74 -10.37 -9.27 5.32
CA TYR A 74 -10.22 -7.89 5.79
C TYR A 74 -10.92 -6.85 4.92
N GLY A 75 -11.42 -7.23 3.74
CA GLY A 75 -12.24 -6.33 2.95
C GLY A 75 -11.45 -5.28 2.16
N ASN A 76 -10.17 -5.50 1.89
CA ASN A 76 -9.32 -4.58 1.15
C ASN A 76 -9.30 -4.92 -0.34
N THR A 77 -9.21 -3.90 -1.19
CA THR A 77 -9.03 -4.11 -2.63
C THR A 77 -7.59 -4.48 -2.94
N ILE A 78 -7.35 -5.02 -4.12
CA ILE A 78 -5.99 -5.37 -4.55
C ILE A 78 -5.08 -4.14 -4.68
N LEU A 79 -5.64 -2.97 -4.99
CA LEU A 79 -4.91 -1.71 -5.03
C LEU A 79 -4.48 -1.25 -3.63
N MET A 80 -5.35 -1.34 -2.61
CA MET A 80 -4.97 -1.05 -1.22
C MET A 80 -3.80 -1.92 -0.76
N ASN A 81 -3.87 -3.23 -1.06
CA ASN A 81 -2.80 -4.17 -0.77
C ASN A 81 -1.48 -3.77 -1.49
N ALA A 82 -1.54 -3.39 -2.78
CA ALA A 82 -0.35 -2.96 -3.52
C ALA A 82 0.29 -1.68 -2.95
N VAL A 83 -0.53 -0.72 -2.51
CA VAL A 83 -0.05 0.52 -1.87
C VAL A 83 0.61 0.23 -0.52
N ALA A 84 -0.06 -0.52 0.36
CA ALA A 84 0.47 -0.87 1.68
C ALA A 84 1.82 -1.59 1.63
N ASN A 85 2.01 -2.43 0.61
CA ASN A 85 3.24 -3.20 0.42
C ASN A 85 4.32 -2.46 -0.39
N ASN A 86 4.12 -1.17 -0.70
CA ASN A 86 5.05 -0.35 -1.48
C ASN A 86 5.45 -1.02 -2.81
N LEU A 87 4.45 -1.40 -3.61
CA LEU A 87 4.63 -2.07 -4.91
C LEU A 87 4.36 -1.10 -6.06
N PRO A 88 5.24 -0.10 -6.31
CA PRO A 88 4.93 1.04 -7.17
C PRO A 88 4.57 0.66 -8.61
N ARG A 89 5.23 -0.35 -9.19
CA ARG A 89 4.94 -0.81 -10.56
C ARG A 89 3.55 -1.43 -10.67
N SER A 90 3.17 -2.22 -9.67
CA SER A 90 1.83 -2.80 -9.58
C SER A 90 0.79 -1.73 -9.34
N VAL A 91 1.04 -0.77 -8.45
CA VAL A 91 0.15 0.38 -8.20
C VAL A 91 -0.09 1.15 -9.49
N GLU A 92 0.97 1.55 -10.19
CA GLU A 92 0.86 2.27 -11.46
C GLU A 92 0.09 1.46 -12.52
N THR A 93 0.38 0.16 -12.63
CA THR A 93 -0.28 -0.71 -13.60
C THR A 93 -1.76 -0.90 -13.29
N LEU A 94 -2.13 -1.15 -12.03
CA LEU A 94 -3.52 -1.30 -11.59
C LEU A 94 -4.32 -0.01 -11.82
N LEU A 95 -3.74 1.15 -11.53
CA LEU A 95 -4.37 2.45 -11.80
C LEU A 95 -4.60 2.67 -13.30
N LYS A 96 -3.61 2.36 -14.15
CA LYS A 96 -3.76 2.43 -15.62
C LYS A 96 -4.82 1.47 -16.16
N LEU A 97 -5.06 0.36 -15.46
CA LEU A 97 -6.09 -0.62 -15.79
C LEU A 97 -7.46 -0.29 -15.22
N GLY A 98 -7.60 0.84 -14.51
CA GLY A 98 -8.89 1.36 -14.05
C GLY A 98 -9.26 1.03 -12.61
N ALA A 99 -8.34 0.50 -11.79
CA ALA A 99 -8.58 0.35 -10.36
C ALA A 99 -8.90 1.72 -9.71
N ASN A 100 -9.94 1.77 -8.90
CA ASN A 100 -10.43 3.00 -8.29
C ASN A 100 -9.59 3.40 -7.07
N PRO A 101 -8.82 4.50 -7.13
CA PRO A 101 -8.00 4.95 -5.98
C PRO A 101 -8.82 5.45 -4.79
N ASN A 102 -10.12 5.69 -4.99
CA ASN A 102 -11.05 6.18 -3.96
C ASN A 102 -11.99 5.08 -3.44
N GLN A 103 -11.79 3.82 -3.84
CA GLN A 103 -12.63 2.74 -3.34
C GLN A 103 -12.48 2.63 -1.82
N LEU A 104 -13.60 2.54 -1.12
CA LEU A 104 -13.62 2.27 0.32
C LEU A 104 -13.45 0.77 0.57
N SER A 105 -12.72 0.39 1.61
CA SER A 105 -12.69 -0.99 2.09
C SER A 105 -14.08 -1.41 2.57
N ASN A 106 -14.32 -2.72 2.64
CA ASN A 106 -15.58 -3.24 3.14
C ASN A 106 -15.80 -2.82 4.61
N LEU A 107 -16.82 -1.99 4.84
CA LEU A 107 -17.18 -1.43 6.16
C LEU A 107 -17.53 -2.48 7.20
N GLU A 108 -17.94 -3.68 6.78
CA GLU A 108 -18.28 -4.78 7.69
C GLU A 108 -17.04 -5.45 8.31
N LYS A 109 -15.84 -5.21 7.75
CA LYS A 109 -14.60 -5.92 8.10
C LYS A 109 -13.63 -5.11 8.97
N GLY A 110 -13.96 -3.86 9.30
CA GLY A 110 -13.16 -3.01 10.18
C GLY A 110 -13.36 -1.53 9.94
N SER A 111 -12.42 -0.71 10.42
CA SER A 111 -12.44 0.72 10.13
C SER A 111 -12.28 0.96 8.62
N PRO A 112 -13.14 1.80 8.00
CA PRO A 112 -13.01 2.14 6.59
C PRO A 112 -11.63 2.71 6.26
N THR A 113 -11.05 2.25 5.15
CA THR A 113 -9.86 2.85 4.55
C THR A 113 -10.04 3.00 3.04
N THR A 114 -9.12 3.70 2.38
CA THR A 114 -9.04 3.84 0.92
C THR A 114 -7.59 3.64 0.48
N PRO A 115 -7.31 3.32 -0.79
CA PRO A 115 -5.94 3.26 -1.29
C PRO A 115 -5.10 4.51 -0.97
N LEU A 116 -5.71 5.70 -1.01
CA LEU A 116 -5.03 6.94 -0.67
C LEU A 116 -4.69 7.05 0.83
N LEU A 117 -5.59 6.61 1.72
CA LEU A 117 -5.34 6.62 3.17
C LEU A 117 -4.28 5.58 3.59
N VAL A 118 -4.11 4.51 2.82
CA VAL A 118 -3.09 3.47 3.06
C VAL A 118 -1.68 3.94 2.73
N ALA A 119 -1.52 4.98 1.89
CA ALA A 119 -0.21 5.47 1.44
C ALA A 119 0.58 6.29 2.49
N CYS A 120 0.05 6.42 3.72
CA CYS A 120 0.58 7.28 4.78
C CYS A 120 1.79 6.72 5.54
#